data_AF-B7PC50-F1
#
_entry.id   AF-B7PC50-F1
#
_cell.length_a   1.000
_cell.length_b   1.000
_cell.length_c   1.000
_cell.angle_alpha   90.00
_cell.angle_beta   90.00
_cell.angle_gamma   90.00
#
_symmetry.space_group_name_H-M   'P 1'
#
loop_
_entity.id
_entity.type
_entity.pdbx_description
1 polymer ?
#
loop_
_entity_poly.entity_id
_entity_poly.type
_entity_poly.pdbx_seq_one_letter_code
_entity_poly.pdbx_strand_id
1 'polypeptide(L)'
;MTSWDSLVQICEKFIPDSHDLEDNPSLISYMLDILETVNLKPHACKILTNSSLAEDLEYTIQMNIAVHPFLPLLPADSSARYKCDVENVIRSHWKKSNDRDPHYYADMFVVHAEKL
;
A
#
# COMPACT_ATOMS: atom_id res chain seq x y z
N MET A 1 1.54 2.86 25.65
CA MET A 1 1.13 3.79 24.59
C MET A 1 2.28 3.86 23.60
N THR A 2 2.13 3.30 22.40
CA THR A 2 3.18 3.43 21.39
C THR A 2 3.09 4.82 20.75
N SER A 3 4.17 5.31 20.12
CA SER A 3 4.15 6.60 19.41
C SER A 3 3.11 6.68 18.29
N TRP A 4 2.55 5.53 17.90
CA TRP A 4 1.61 5.36 16.81
C TRP A 4 0.15 5.47 17.23
N ASP A 5 -0.18 5.33 18.52
CA ASP A 5 -1.57 5.23 18.99
C ASP A 5 -2.41 6.47 18.57
N SER A 6 -1.78 7.64 18.47
CA SER A 6 -2.42 8.89 18.00
C SER A 6 -2.63 8.97 16.48
N LEU A 7 -1.96 8.10 15.71
CA LEU A 7 -1.96 8.05 14.26
C LEU A 7 -2.76 6.86 13.70
N VAL A 8 -3.03 5.84 14.52
CA VAL A 8 -3.77 4.63 14.13
C VAL A 8 -5.06 4.97 13.38
N GLN A 9 -5.91 5.82 13.96
CA GLN A 9 -7.19 6.19 13.35
C GLN A 9 -7.06 6.91 12.00
N ILE A 10 -5.96 7.63 11.80
CA ILE A 10 -5.69 8.28 10.51
C ILE A 10 -5.22 7.24 9.53
N CYS A 11 -4.24 6.41 9.90
CA CYS A 11 -3.68 5.36 9.05
C CYS A 11 -4.75 4.36 8.59
N GLU A 12 -5.58 3.86 9.51
CA GLU A 12 -6.61 2.85 9.23
C GLU A 12 -7.61 3.32 8.16
N LYS A 13 -7.91 4.61 8.07
CA LYS A 13 -8.81 5.17 7.04
C LYS A 13 -8.26 5.05 5.62
N PHE A 14 -6.95 4.84 5.46
CA PHE A 14 -6.30 4.73 4.16
C PHE A 14 -5.89 3.29 3.82
N ILE A 15 -6.19 2.32 4.68
CA ILE A 15 -6.00 0.91 4.39
C ILE A 15 -7.30 0.41 3.74
N PRO A 16 -7.27 0.00 2.45
CA PRO A 16 -8.44 -0.59 1.83
C PRO A 16 -8.73 -1.98 2.42
N ASP A 17 -10.01 -2.37 2.47
CA ASP A 17 -10.43 -3.70 2.93
C ASP A 17 -9.79 -4.84 2.15
N SER A 18 -9.32 -4.58 0.92
CA SER A 18 -8.55 -5.52 0.12
C SER A 18 -7.22 -5.94 0.75
N HIS A 19 -6.70 -5.20 1.73
CA HIS A 19 -5.40 -5.49 2.35
C HIS A 19 -5.39 -6.83 3.11
N ASP A 20 -6.54 -7.24 3.65
CA ASP A 20 -6.69 -8.49 4.39
C ASP A 20 -7.12 -9.67 3.48
N LEU A 21 -7.24 -9.44 2.16
CA LEU A 21 -7.62 -10.46 1.19
C LEU A 21 -6.37 -11.11 0.58
N GLU A 22 -6.24 -12.42 0.73
CA GLU A 22 -5.06 -13.16 0.25
C GLU A 22 -5.27 -13.83 -1.11
N ASP A 23 -6.53 -14.03 -1.55
CA ASP A 23 -6.84 -14.76 -2.78
C ASP A 23 -7.33 -13.85 -3.93
N ASN A 24 -6.87 -14.18 -5.14
CA ASN A 24 -7.21 -13.45 -6.35
C ASN A 24 -8.73 -13.31 -6.60
N PRO A 25 -9.56 -14.37 -6.42
CA PRO A 25 -11.01 -14.22 -6.55
C PRO A 25 -11.61 -13.15 -5.62
N SER A 26 -11.24 -13.14 -4.33
CA SER A 26 -11.74 -12.15 -3.37
C SER A 26 -11.29 -10.73 -3.74
N LEU A 27 -10.03 -10.55 -4.12
CA LEU A 27 -9.50 -9.26 -4.59
C LEU A 27 -10.27 -8.77 -5.83
N ILE A 28 -10.48 -9.65 -6.82
CA ILE A 28 -11.24 -9.30 -8.03
C ILE A 28 -12.67 -8.91 -7.66
N SER A 29 -13.35 -9.67 -6.80
CA SER A 29 -14.70 -9.35 -6.34
C SER A 29 -14.76 -7.97 -5.71
N TYR A 30 -13.84 -7.66 -4.79
CA TYR A 30 -13.73 -6.34 -4.16
C TYR A 30 -13.63 -5.21 -5.18
N MET A 31 -12.79 -5.36 -6.22
CA MET A 31 -12.64 -4.33 -7.24
C MET A 31 -13.88 -4.21 -8.12
N LEU A 32 -14.55 -5.32 -8.46
CA LEU A 32 -15.79 -5.29 -9.24
C LEU A 32 -16.92 -4.57 -8.48
N ASP A 33 -17.05 -4.82 -7.18
CA ASP A 33 -18.03 -4.15 -6.33
C ASP A 33 -17.79 -2.62 -6.30
N ILE A 34 -16.53 -2.18 -6.20
CA ILE A 34 -16.17 -0.76 -6.29
C ILE A 34 -16.62 -0.16 -7.62
N LEU A 35 -16.33 -0.83 -8.75
CA LEU A 35 -16.69 -0.32 -10.08
C LEU A 35 -18.21 -0.19 -10.24
N GLU A 36 -18.98 -1.13 -9.70
CA GLU A 36 -20.43 -1.07 -9.68
C GLU A 36 -20.94 0.13 -8.88
N THR A 37 -20.34 0.43 -7.70
CA THR A 37 -20.75 1.57 -6.87
C THR A 37 -20.60 2.93 -7.57
N VAL A 38 -19.71 3.00 -8.57
CA VAL A 38 -19.46 4.21 -9.37
C VAL A 38 -20.08 4.15 -10.78
N ASN A 39 -21.00 3.21 -11.02
CA ASN A 39 -21.69 3.00 -12.31
C ASN A 39 -20.76 2.76 -13.50
N LEU A 40 -19.67 2.03 -13.27
CA LEU A 40 -18.78 1.54 -14.32
C LEU A 40 -19.09 0.07 -14.60
N LYS A 41 -19.22 -0.28 -15.88
CA LYS A 41 -19.40 -1.66 -16.32
C LYS A 41 -18.02 -2.30 -16.55
N PRO A 42 -17.62 -3.30 -15.76
CA PRO A 42 -16.35 -3.97 -15.95
C PRO A 42 -16.39 -4.92 -17.16
N HIS A 43 -15.34 -4.87 -17.97
CA HIS A 43 -15.07 -5.82 -19.06
C HIS A 43 -13.99 -6.83 -18.69
N ALA A 44 -13.01 -6.40 -17.88
CA ALA A 44 -11.96 -7.24 -17.36
C ALA A 44 -11.43 -6.70 -16.02
N CYS A 45 -11.10 -7.61 -15.11
CA CYS A 45 -10.36 -7.32 -13.89
C CYS A 45 -9.38 -8.46 -13.65
N LYS A 46 -8.10 -8.14 -13.44
CA LYS A 46 -7.03 -9.10 -13.15
C LYS A 46 -6.12 -8.56 -12.06
N ILE A 47 -5.56 -9.47 -11.27
CA ILE A 47 -4.47 -9.15 -10.36
C ILE A 47 -3.16 -9.46 -11.06
N LEU A 48 -2.24 -8.51 -11.07
CA LEU A 48 -0.91 -8.66 -11.59
C LEU A 48 0.08 -8.43 -10.45
N THR A 49 0.75 -9.50 -10.03
CA THR A 49 1.84 -9.45 -9.07
C THR A 49 3.13 -9.13 -9.79
N ASN A 50 3.74 -7.99 -9.45
CA ASN A 50 5.06 -7.60 -9.94
C ASN A 50 6.08 -7.75 -8.82
N SER A 51 7.20 -8.39 -9.14
CA SER A 51 8.44 -8.24 -8.38
C SER A 51 9.27 -7.14 -9.03
N SER A 52 9.86 -6.29 -8.21
CA SER A 52 10.74 -5.21 -8.68
C SER A 52 12.00 -5.19 -7.86
N LEU A 53 13.14 -5.09 -8.54
CA LEU A 53 14.44 -4.97 -7.88
C LEU A 53 14.54 -3.59 -7.22
N ALA A 54 14.76 -3.55 -5.91
CA ALA A 54 15.16 -2.33 -5.23
C ALA A 54 16.65 -2.07 -5.51
N GLU A 55 16.96 -1.47 -6.67
CA GLU A 55 18.34 -1.13 -7.06
C GLU A 55 19.03 -0.27 -5.99
N ASP A 56 18.27 0.67 -5.42
CA ASP A 56 18.61 1.41 -4.21
C ASP A 56 17.48 1.23 -3.19
N LEU A 57 17.73 0.38 -2.19
CA LEU A 57 16.76 0.08 -1.14
C LEU A 57 16.38 1.33 -0.33
N GLU A 58 17.34 2.21 -0.04
CA GLU A 58 17.07 3.41 0.76
C GLU A 58 16.23 4.41 -0.04
N TYR A 59 16.56 4.60 -1.32
CA TYR A 59 15.72 5.41 -2.22
C TYR A 59 14.31 4.83 -2.37
N THR A 60 14.20 3.50 -2.51
CA THR A 60 12.91 2.82 -2.64
C THR A 60 12.04 3.01 -1.39
N ILE A 61 12.62 2.87 -0.20
CA ILE A 61 11.92 3.10 1.08
C ILE A 61 11.45 4.55 1.17
N GLN A 62 12.34 5.51 0.90
CA GLN A 62 12.01 6.93 0.99
C GLN A 62 10.90 7.34 0.02
N MET A 63 10.94 6.86 -1.23
CA MET A 63 9.94 7.16 -2.24
C MET A 63 8.57 6.60 -1.87
N ASN A 64 8.49 5.35 -1.41
CA ASN A 64 7.22 4.75 -1.01
C ASN A 64 6.60 5.47 0.18
N ILE A 65 7.40 5.84 1.19
CA ILE A 65 6.91 6.61 2.33
C ILE A 65 6.46 8.00 1.90
N ALA A 66 7.20 8.67 1.00
CA ALA A 66 6.90 10.04 0.59
C ALA A 66 5.52 10.18 -0.10
N VAL A 67 5.01 9.11 -0.71
CA VAL A 67 3.71 9.11 -1.41
C VAL A 67 2.54 8.66 -0.53
N HIS A 68 2.76 8.41 0.77
CA HIS A 68 1.68 8.03 1.68
C HIS A 68 0.60 9.13 1.75
N PRO A 69 -0.68 8.81 1.44
CA PRO A 69 -1.72 9.80 1.19
C PRO A 69 -2.14 10.60 2.43
N PHE A 70 -1.89 10.08 3.63
CA PHE A 70 -2.24 10.76 4.89
C PHE A 70 -1.13 11.65 5.44
N LEU A 71 0.09 11.61 4.89
CA LEU A 71 1.20 12.45 5.37
C LEU A 71 0.86 13.95 5.41
N PRO A 72 0.14 14.53 4.41
CA PRO A 72 -0.27 15.93 4.46
C PRO A 72 -1.27 16.25 5.58
N LEU A 73 -1.92 15.24 6.16
CA LEU A 73 -2.89 15.39 7.25
C LEU A 73 -2.21 15.41 8.62
N LEU A 74 -0.92 15.10 8.70
CA LEU A 74 -0.17 15.10 9.95
C LEU A 74 0.39 16.49 10.25
N PRO A 75 0.43 16.92 11.54
CA PRO A 75 1.23 18.07 11.95
C PRO A 75 2.68 17.93 11.49
N ALA A 76 3.35 19.03 11.14
CA ALA A 76 4.70 19.01 10.57
C ALA A 76 5.72 18.21 11.42
N ASP A 77 5.72 18.44 12.74
CA ASP A 77 6.59 17.73 13.67
C ASP A 77 6.28 16.22 13.77
N SER A 78 5.00 15.85 13.65
CA SER A 78 4.55 14.46 13.64
C SER A 78 4.86 13.76 12.31
N SER A 79 4.82 14.49 11.19
CA SER A 79 5.11 13.95 9.85
C SER A 79 6.56 13.51 9.71
N ALA A 80 7.51 14.35 10.15
CA ALA A 80 8.94 14.00 10.12
C ALA A 80 9.22 12.77 10.98
N ARG A 81 8.67 12.73 12.19
CA ARG A 81 8.81 11.59 13.10
C ARG A 81 8.19 10.31 12.54
N TYR A 82 6.98 10.39 11.99
CA TYR A 82 6.30 9.25 11.35
C TYR A 82 7.18 8.63 10.27
N LYS A 83 7.73 9.46 9.37
CA LYS A 83 8.61 8.99 8.28
C LYS A 83 9.81 8.22 8.83
N CYS A 84 10.53 8.81 9.79
CA CYS A 84 11.69 8.14 10.41
C CYS A 84 11.30 6.82 11.09
N ASP A 85 10.18 6.78 11.80
CA ASP A 85 9.73 5.58 12.49
C ASP A 85 9.35 4.48 11.47
N VAL A 86 8.63 4.81 10.39
CA VAL A 86 8.29 3.84 9.31
C VAL A 86 9.54 3.32 8.62
N GLU A 87 10.48 4.20 8.26
CA GLU A 87 11.75 3.79 7.63
C GLU A 87 12.48 2.76 8.50
N ASN A 88 12.55 3.00 9.82
CA ASN A 88 13.22 2.10 10.75
C ASN A 88 12.50 0.75 10.88
N VAL A 89 11.17 0.74 10.82
CA VAL A 89 10.38 -0.50 10.80
C VAL A 89 10.67 -1.28 9.52
N ILE A 90 10.61 -0.64 8.35
CA ILE A 90 10.84 -1.30 7.06
C ILE A 90 12.26 -1.85 6.98
N ARG A 91 13.29 -1.06 7.32
CA ARG A 91 14.69 -1.53 7.38
C ARG A 91 14.84 -2.74 8.30
N SER A 92 14.21 -2.70 9.47
CA SER A 92 14.28 -3.78 10.47
C SER A 92 13.57 -5.04 9.99
N HIS A 93 12.43 -4.89 9.30
CA HIS A 93 11.72 -6.00 8.69
C HIS A 93 12.58 -6.61 7.58
N TRP A 94 13.04 -5.81 6.61
CA TRP A 94 13.84 -6.28 5.48
C TRP A 94 15.10 -7.04 5.90
N LYS A 95 15.82 -6.55 6.92
CA LYS A 95 17.00 -7.25 7.49
C LYS A 95 16.68 -8.63 8.05
N LYS A 96 15.45 -8.86 8.53
CA LYS A 96 15.02 -10.11 9.18
C LYS A 96 14.37 -11.08 8.21
N SER A 97 13.55 -10.58 7.27
CA SER A 97 12.63 -11.41 6.49
C SER A 97 13.10 -11.72 5.08
N ASN A 98 13.96 -10.89 4.47
CA ASN A 98 14.13 -10.98 3.02
C ASN A 98 15.21 -11.95 2.53
N ASP A 99 15.90 -12.74 3.37
CA ASP A 99 16.88 -13.75 2.91
C ASP A 99 17.93 -13.26 1.86
N ARG A 100 18.24 -11.95 1.88
CA ARG A 100 19.03 -11.20 0.87
C ARG A 100 18.35 -10.96 -0.48
N ASP A 101 17.09 -11.31 -0.64
CA ASP A 101 16.23 -10.89 -1.74
C ASP A 101 16.20 -9.35 -1.81
N PRO A 102 16.65 -8.76 -2.93
CA PRO A 102 16.56 -7.33 -3.15
C PRO A 102 15.20 -6.91 -3.74
N HIS A 103 14.26 -7.83 -3.97
CA HIS A 103 12.98 -7.51 -4.58
C HIS A 103 11.94 -7.05 -3.55
N TYR A 104 11.12 -6.08 -3.96
CA TYR A 104 9.82 -5.81 -3.35
C TYR A 104 8.71 -6.30 -4.29
N TYR A 105 7.57 -6.62 -3.70
CA TYR A 105 6.43 -7.18 -4.39
C TYR A 105 5.25 -6.21 -4.31
N ALA A 106 4.53 -6.06 -5.41
CA ALA A 106 3.32 -5.25 -5.47
C ALA A 106 2.26 -5.97 -6.30
N ASP A 107 1.05 -6.04 -5.76
CA ASP A 107 -0.14 -6.48 -6.48
C ASP A 107 -0.86 -5.27 -7.08
N MET A 108 -1.22 -5.40 -8.36
CA MET A 108 -1.91 -4.35 -9.09
C MET A 108 -3.22 -4.88 -9.67
N PHE A 109 -4.29 -4.14 -9.45
CA PHE A 109 -5.54 -4.31 -10.17
C PHE A 109 -5.41 -3.75 -11.59
N VAL A 110 -5.51 -4.62 -12.59
CA VAL A 110 -5.60 -4.23 -14.00
C VAL A 110 -7.05 -4.32 -14.43
N VAL A 111 -7.69 -3.16 -14.55
CA VAL A 111 -9.13 -3.02 -14.80
C VAL A 111 -9.37 -2.39 -16.16
N HIS A 112 -10.29 -2.98 -16.93
CA HIS A 112 -10.91 -2.34 -18.09
C HIS A 112 -12.42 -2.24 -17.82
N ALA A 113 -12.94 -1.02 -17.82
CA ALA A 113 -14.35 -0.73 -17.58
C ALA A 113 -14.84 0.45 -18.43
N GLU A 114 -16.13 0.48 -18.74
CA GLU A 114 -16.77 1.58 -19.48
C GLU A 114 -17.84 2.28 -18.63
N LYS A 115 -18.10 3.55 -18.92
CA LYS A 115 -19.22 4.26 -18.31
C LYS A 115 -20.52 3.75 -18.94
N LEU A 116 -21.50 3.45 -18.08
CA LEU A 116 -22.87 3.15 -18.48
C LEU A 116 -23.57 4.35 -19.16
#